data_AF-A0A178WZA1-F1
#
_entry.id   AF-A0A178WZA1-F1
#
_cell.length_a   1.000
_cell.length_b   1.000
_cell.length_c   1.000
_cell.angle_alpha   90.00
_cell.angle_beta   90.00
_cell.angle_gamma   90.00
#
_symmetry.space_group_name_H-M   'P 1'
#
loop_
_entity.id
_entity.type
_entity.pdbx_description
1 polymer ?
#
loop_
_entity_poly.entity_id
_entity_poly.type
_entity_poly.pdbx_seq_one_letter_code
_entity_poly.pdbx_strand_id
1 'polypeptide(L)'
;MIESLRRTRVLAAVTRLLAVALLPAAFLRSPGRGRHLACQWALAMRYPAEDLAGLSEPARAAFTAARTEAFWQDRQLIGLTSGHRDAAHQHRLFADEVHRTGSVAAARRRVLPPHESAHVRGTALDVRPSEGAAWLERHGAEYRLYRRYDNEWWHFEYHADTVPMRLPDPDALRPPPLARVAG
;
A
#
# COMPACT_ATOMS: atom_id res chain seq x y z
N MET A 1 -8.25 -24.94 0.29
CA MET A 1 -8.02 -23.96 -0.81
C MET A 1 -9.33 -23.47 -1.44
N ILE A 2 -10.18 -24.35 -1.98
CA ILE A 2 -11.44 -23.97 -2.66
C ILE A 2 -12.40 -23.15 -1.77
N GLU A 3 -12.58 -23.57 -0.51
CA GLU A 3 -13.46 -22.87 0.44
C GLU A 3 -12.98 -21.45 0.77
N SER A 4 -11.66 -21.25 0.85
CA SER A 4 -11.06 -19.93 1.06
C SER A 4 -11.30 -19.00 -0.14
N LEU A 5 -11.13 -19.51 -1.37
CA LEU A 5 -11.43 -18.74 -2.58
C LEU A 5 -12.91 -18.39 -2.71
N ARG A 6 -13.81 -19.32 -2.36
CA ARG A 6 -15.25 -19.09 -2.34
C ARG A 6 -15.61 -17.99 -1.34
N ARG A 7 -15.11 -18.06 -0.11
CA ARG A 7 -15.31 -17.03 0.91
C ARG A 7 -14.83 -15.66 0.43
N THR A 8 -13.64 -15.58 -0.17
CA THR A 8 -13.10 -14.31 -0.69
C THR A 8 -14.00 -13.70 -1.78
N ARG A 9 -14.51 -14.53 -2.71
CA ARG A 9 -15.44 -14.07 -3.76
C ARG A 9 -16.77 -13.60 -3.21
N VAL A 10 -17.33 -14.33 -2.24
CA VAL A 10 -18.58 -13.96 -1.57
C VAL A 10 -18.40 -12.63 -0.84
N LEU A 11 -17.34 -12.49 -0.04
CA LEU A 11 -17.05 -11.24 0.66
C LEU A 11 -16.87 -10.08 -0.33
N ALA A 12 -16.19 -10.29 -1.45
CA ALA A 12 -16.06 -9.26 -2.48
C ALA A 12 -17.39 -8.87 -3.14
N ALA A 13 -18.29 -9.82 -3.36
CA ALA A 13 -19.65 -9.53 -3.82
C ALA A 13 -20.45 -8.75 -2.78
N VAL A 14 -20.42 -9.17 -1.52
CA VAL A 14 -21.10 -8.49 -0.40
C VAL A 14 -20.60 -7.06 -0.25
N THR A 15 -19.28 -6.82 -0.30
CA THR A 15 -18.71 -5.46 -0.23
C THR A 15 -19.24 -4.56 -1.35
N ARG A 16 -19.34 -5.07 -2.58
CA ARG A 16 -19.87 -4.31 -3.72
C ARG A 16 -21.36 -4.01 -3.57
N LEU A 17 -22.16 -5.00 -3.16
CA LEU A 17 -23.58 -4.82 -2.89
C LEU A 17 -23.81 -3.80 -1.76
N LEU A 18 -23.00 -3.85 -0.70
CA LEU A 18 -23.02 -2.88 0.39
C LEU A 18 -22.72 -1.47 -0.12
N ALA A 19 -21.69 -1.29 -0.95
CA ALA A 19 -21.39 0.02 -1.52
C ALA A 19 -22.56 0.57 -2.35
N VAL A 20 -23.20 -0.27 -3.18
CA VAL A 20 -24.39 0.12 -3.96
C VAL A 20 -25.53 0.52 -3.04
N ALA A 21 -25.82 -0.27 -2.00
CA ALA A 21 -26.87 0.03 -1.03
C ALA A 21 -26.61 1.33 -0.24
N LEU A 22 -25.35 1.68 -0.01
CA LEU A 22 -24.95 2.91 0.69
C LEU A 22 -24.91 4.15 -0.21
N LEU A 23 -25.03 4.03 -1.54
CA LEU A 23 -24.97 5.16 -2.47
C LEU A 23 -25.96 6.29 -2.12
N PRO A 24 -27.26 6.04 -1.84
CA PRO A 24 -28.20 7.13 -1.54
C PRO A 24 -27.75 7.96 -0.33
N ALA A 25 -27.36 7.28 0.76
CA ALA A 25 -26.85 7.95 1.96
C ALA A 25 -25.54 8.72 1.67
N ALA A 26 -24.64 8.15 0.87
CA ALA A 26 -23.40 8.79 0.49
C ALA A 26 -23.61 10.04 -0.37
N PHE A 27 -24.58 10.02 -1.30
CA PHE A 27 -24.94 11.18 -2.11
C PHE A 27 -25.58 12.30 -1.28
N LEU A 28 -26.43 11.96 -0.31
CA LEU A 28 -26.99 12.95 0.62
C LEU A 28 -25.92 13.59 1.51
N ARG A 29 -24.93 12.80 1.95
CA ARG A 29 -23.84 13.26 2.82
C ARG A 29 -22.79 14.08 2.08
N SER A 30 -22.48 13.74 0.83
CA SER A 30 -21.44 14.40 0.02
C SER A 30 -21.83 14.41 -1.47
N PRO A 31 -22.64 15.40 -1.89
CA PRO A 31 -22.99 15.59 -3.29
C PRO A 31 -21.72 15.72 -4.15
N GLY A 32 -21.66 14.99 -5.27
CA GLY A 32 -20.48 14.94 -6.16
C GLY A 32 -19.40 13.92 -5.77
N ARG A 33 -19.38 13.41 -4.54
CA ARG A 33 -18.43 12.36 -4.08
C ARG A 33 -19.11 11.09 -3.56
N GLY A 34 -20.41 10.91 -3.84
CA GLY A 34 -21.20 9.77 -3.33
C GLY A 34 -20.58 8.41 -3.64
N ARG A 35 -20.12 8.17 -4.88
CA ARG A 35 -19.42 6.92 -5.27
C ARG A 35 -18.14 6.69 -4.49
N HIS A 36 -17.34 7.74 -4.32
CA HIS A 36 -16.12 7.67 -3.52
C HIS A 36 -16.43 7.30 -2.08
N LEU A 37 -17.34 8.03 -1.44
CA LEU A 37 -17.71 7.84 -0.03
C LEU A 37 -18.33 6.46 0.24
N ALA A 38 -19.26 6.01 -0.61
CA ALA A 38 -19.87 4.68 -0.49
C ALA A 38 -18.82 3.55 -0.64
N CYS A 39 -17.87 3.70 -1.56
CA CYS A 39 -16.75 2.78 -1.70
C CYS A 39 -15.87 2.77 -0.43
N GLN A 40 -15.51 3.95 0.11
CA GLN A 40 -14.70 4.03 1.33
C GLN A 40 -15.38 3.33 2.52
N TRP A 41 -16.69 3.54 2.71
CA TRP A 41 -17.45 2.89 3.79
C TRP A 41 -17.51 1.37 3.62
N ALA A 42 -17.77 0.89 2.41
CA ALA A 42 -17.80 -0.55 2.15
C ALA A 42 -16.43 -1.20 2.36
N LEU A 43 -15.34 -0.55 1.92
CA LEU A 43 -13.98 -1.03 2.14
C LEU A 43 -13.59 -1.02 3.62
N ALA A 44 -14.00 -0.01 4.40
CA ALA A 44 -13.78 0.03 5.84
C ALA A 44 -14.45 -1.16 6.56
N MET A 45 -15.66 -1.53 6.15
CA MET A 45 -16.33 -2.74 6.64
C MET A 45 -15.63 -4.04 6.20
N ARG A 46 -15.08 -4.06 4.98
CA ARG A 46 -14.36 -5.22 4.43
C ARG A 46 -12.99 -5.44 5.09
N TYR A 47 -12.32 -4.35 5.47
CA TYR A 47 -10.98 -4.30 6.01
C TYR A 47 -10.96 -3.50 7.33
N PRO A 48 -11.60 -4.00 8.40
CA PRO A 48 -11.79 -3.22 9.64
C PRO A 48 -10.49 -2.88 10.39
N ALA A 49 -9.40 -3.61 10.12
CA ALA A 49 -8.07 -3.34 10.66
C ALA A 49 -7.19 -2.48 9.74
N GLU A 50 -7.72 -2.02 8.61
CA GLU A 50 -7.04 -1.05 7.76
C GLU A 50 -6.96 0.31 8.47
N ASP A 51 -5.77 0.91 8.45
CA ASP A 51 -5.58 2.27 8.91
C ASP A 51 -4.88 3.10 7.84
N LEU A 52 -5.48 4.24 7.51
CA LEU A 52 -4.91 5.22 6.60
C LEU A 52 -4.32 6.41 7.36
N ALA A 53 -4.52 6.54 8.67
CA ALA A 53 -4.00 7.64 9.46
C ALA A 53 -2.48 7.79 9.28
N GLY A 54 -1.99 9.03 9.40
CA GLY A 54 -0.57 9.36 9.20
C GLY A 54 -0.09 9.40 7.75
N LEU A 55 -0.80 8.80 6.78
CA LEU A 55 -0.49 9.02 5.36
C LEU A 55 -0.54 10.52 5.04
N SER A 56 0.41 11.00 4.24
CA SER A 56 0.36 12.36 3.71
C SER A 56 -0.96 12.57 2.96
N GLU A 57 -1.48 13.80 2.98
CA GLU A 57 -2.75 14.11 2.32
C GLU A 57 -2.74 13.74 0.83
N PRO A 58 -1.69 14.05 0.04
CA PRO A 58 -1.62 13.63 -1.36
C PRO A 58 -1.60 12.10 -1.55
N ALA A 59 -0.83 11.38 -0.73
CA ALA A 59 -0.77 9.91 -0.84
C ALA A 59 -2.12 9.25 -0.50
N ARG A 60 -2.81 9.75 0.53
CA ARG A 60 -4.16 9.32 0.90
C ARG A 60 -5.17 9.62 -0.21
N ALA A 61 -5.12 10.81 -0.79
CA ALA A 61 -6.00 11.19 -1.89
C ALA A 61 -5.78 10.31 -3.12
N ALA A 62 -4.52 10.11 -3.51
CA ALA A 62 -4.12 9.22 -4.61
C ALA A 62 -4.62 7.78 -4.39
N PHE A 63 -4.34 7.19 -3.23
CA PHE A 63 -4.75 5.82 -2.91
C PHE A 63 -6.26 5.65 -2.89
N THR A 64 -6.98 6.58 -2.26
CA THR A 64 -8.44 6.50 -2.16
C THR A 64 -9.12 6.77 -3.50
N ALA A 65 -8.54 7.58 -4.38
CA ALA A 65 -8.99 7.75 -5.77
C ALA A 65 -8.77 6.47 -6.58
N ALA A 66 -7.56 5.91 -6.58
CA ALA A 66 -7.21 4.68 -7.29
C ALA A 66 -8.12 3.51 -6.90
N ARG A 67 -8.32 3.27 -5.59
CA ARG A 67 -9.20 2.19 -5.13
C ARG A 67 -10.67 2.45 -5.41
N THR A 68 -11.10 3.71 -5.56
CA THR A 68 -12.47 4.03 -5.96
C THR A 68 -12.69 3.65 -7.41
N GLU A 69 -11.75 3.98 -8.30
CA GLU A 69 -11.85 3.64 -9.71
C GLU A 69 -11.82 2.13 -9.93
N ALA A 70 -10.82 1.45 -9.35
CA ALA A 70 -10.70 0.00 -9.37
C ALA A 70 -11.98 -0.70 -8.89
N PHE A 71 -12.62 -0.16 -7.85
CA PHE A 71 -13.84 -0.71 -7.26
C PHE A 71 -15.04 -0.61 -8.21
N TRP A 72 -15.26 0.55 -8.82
CA TRP A 72 -16.46 0.79 -9.61
C TRP A 72 -16.35 0.32 -11.05
N GLN A 73 -15.20 0.48 -11.69
CA GLN A 73 -15.00 0.08 -13.09
C GLN A 73 -14.66 -1.41 -13.18
N ASP A 74 -13.63 -1.83 -12.44
CA ASP A 74 -13.05 -3.16 -12.61
C ASP A 74 -13.55 -4.17 -11.58
N ARG A 75 -14.38 -3.72 -10.62
CA ARG A 75 -14.89 -4.52 -9.51
C ARG A 75 -13.76 -5.09 -8.63
N GLN A 76 -12.59 -4.45 -8.66
CA GLN A 76 -11.41 -4.82 -7.90
C GLN A 76 -11.40 -4.14 -6.54
N LEU A 77 -11.24 -4.92 -5.48
CA LEU A 77 -11.08 -4.38 -4.14
C LEU A 77 -9.59 -4.12 -3.87
N ILE A 78 -9.29 -2.95 -3.34
CA ILE A 78 -7.93 -2.59 -2.92
C ILE A 78 -8.03 -2.10 -1.48
N GLY A 79 -7.25 -2.73 -0.61
CA GLY A 79 -7.10 -2.39 0.79
C GLY A 79 -5.62 -2.28 1.16
N LEU A 80 -5.38 -1.84 2.38
CA LEU A 80 -4.07 -1.61 2.95
C LEU A 80 -3.83 -2.57 4.11
N THR A 81 -2.66 -3.20 4.10
CA THR A 81 -2.12 -3.97 5.22
C THR A 81 -1.36 -3.04 6.16
N SER A 82 -0.57 -2.11 5.61
CA SER A 82 0.19 -1.13 6.38
C SER A 82 0.37 0.17 5.59
N GLY A 83 0.09 1.29 6.25
CA GLY A 83 0.31 2.65 5.74
C GLY A 83 1.42 3.34 6.49
N HIS A 84 1.14 4.48 7.12
CA HIS A 84 2.12 5.18 7.94
C HIS A 84 2.62 4.31 9.11
N ARG A 85 3.90 4.47 9.48
CA ARG A 85 4.48 3.90 10.70
C ARG A 85 5.26 4.96 11.45
N ASP A 86 5.13 4.99 12.77
CA ASP A 86 5.98 5.85 13.59
C ASP A 86 7.44 5.40 13.53
N ALA A 87 8.36 6.37 13.63
CA ALA A 87 9.80 6.11 13.58
C ALA A 87 10.25 5.08 14.63
N ALA A 88 9.69 5.13 15.85
CA ALA A 88 10.00 4.17 16.90
C ALA A 88 9.52 2.76 16.58
N HIS A 89 8.36 2.62 15.91
CA HIS A 89 7.90 1.32 15.42
C HIS A 89 8.83 0.80 14.35
N GLN A 90 9.14 1.62 13.34
CA GLN A 90 10.05 1.24 12.26
C GLN A 90 11.44 0.85 12.79
N HIS A 91 11.91 1.51 13.84
CA HIS A 91 13.18 1.18 14.50
C HIS A 91 13.16 -0.23 15.10
N ARG A 92 12.07 -0.60 15.79
CA ARG A 92 11.92 -1.95 16.35
C ARG A 92 11.92 -3.01 15.26
N LEU A 93 11.14 -2.83 14.20
CA LEU A 93 11.13 -3.75 13.05
C LEU A 93 12.52 -3.93 12.44
N PHE A 94 13.26 -2.83 12.30
CA PHE A 94 14.62 -2.88 11.78
C PHE A 94 15.56 -3.64 12.71
N ALA A 95 15.53 -3.34 14.01
CA ALA A 95 16.36 -4.01 15.01
C ALA A 95 16.05 -5.52 15.10
N ASP A 96 14.78 -5.90 15.07
CA ASP A 96 14.34 -7.30 15.07
C ASP A 96 14.84 -8.04 13.84
N GLU A 97 14.77 -7.40 12.66
CA GLU A 97 15.26 -7.97 11.41
C GLU A 97 16.80 -8.08 11.39
N VAL A 98 17.53 -7.13 11.98
CA VAL A 98 18.98 -7.24 12.21
C VAL A 98 19.29 -8.40 13.13
N HIS A 99 18.56 -8.56 14.23
CA HIS A 99 18.75 -9.68 15.15
C HIS A 99 18.49 -11.02 14.44
N ARG A 100 17.40 -11.12 13.68
CA ARG A 100 17.01 -12.34 12.95
C ARG A 100 18.01 -12.73 11.87
N THR A 101 18.63 -11.76 11.19
CA THR A 101 19.55 -12.01 10.08
C THR A 101 21.02 -12.05 10.52
N GLY A 102 21.33 -11.55 11.71
CA GLY A 102 22.70 -11.36 12.19
C GLY A 102 23.51 -10.31 11.42
N SER A 103 22.88 -9.54 10.52
CA SER A 103 23.59 -8.58 9.67
C SER A 103 22.72 -7.40 9.26
N VAL A 104 23.24 -6.19 9.50
CA VAL A 104 22.62 -4.94 9.02
C VAL A 104 22.44 -4.96 7.51
N ALA A 105 23.41 -5.45 6.75
CA ALA A 105 23.31 -5.51 5.29
C ALA A 105 22.21 -6.49 4.82
N ALA A 106 22.06 -7.62 5.50
CA ALA A 106 21.01 -8.60 5.17
C ALA A 106 19.61 -8.11 5.57
N ALA A 107 19.50 -7.40 6.70
CA ALA A 107 18.24 -6.84 7.19
C ALA A 107 17.68 -5.76 6.25
N ARG A 108 18.55 -4.88 5.73
CA ARG A 108 18.17 -3.76 4.87
C ARG A 108 17.49 -4.18 3.57
N ARG A 109 17.73 -5.41 3.09
CA ARG A 109 17.03 -5.98 1.91
C ARG A 109 15.54 -6.27 2.14
N ARG A 110 15.04 -6.09 3.36
CA ARG A 110 13.64 -6.35 3.74
C ARG A 110 13.05 -5.25 4.62
N VAL A 111 13.86 -4.62 5.47
CA VAL A 111 13.40 -3.56 6.37
C VAL A 111 14.41 -2.42 6.37
N LEU A 112 13.96 -1.23 5.99
CA LEU A 112 14.77 -0.02 6.06
C LEU A 112 14.79 0.60 7.46
N PRO A 113 15.88 1.29 7.86
CA PRO A 113 15.89 2.06 9.10
C PRO A 113 14.90 3.23 9.04
N PRO A 114 14.53 3.82 10.19
CA PRO A 114 13.45 4.82 10.27
C PRO A 114 13.61 6.02 9.33
N HIS A 115 14.82 6.56 9.20
CA HIS A 115 15.09 7.77 8.41
C HIS A 115 15.03 7.53 6.90
N GLU A 116 15.07 6.27 6.45
CA GLU A 116 14.99 5.90 5.03
C GLU A 116 13.58 5.41 4.63
N SER A 117 12.78 4.95 5.60
CA SER A 117 11.48 4.33 5.35
C SER A 117 10.42 5.32 4.83
N ALA A 118 9.85 5.02 3.67
CA ALA A 118 8.72 5.75 3.10
C ALA A 118 7.42 5.61 3.93
N HIS A 119 7.30 4.53 4.74
CA HIS A 119 6.20 4.40 5.70
C HIS A 119 6.28 5.46 6.79
N VAL A 120 7.48 5.84 7.23
CA VAL A 120 7.67 6.90 8.24
C VAL A 120 7.35 8.27 7.66
N ARG A 121 7.57 8.47 6.36
CA ARG A 121 7.18 9.69 5.63
C ARG A 121 5.68 9.76 5.30
N GLY A 122 4.91 8.70 5.56
CA GLY A 122 3.49 8.64 5.21
C GLY A 122 3.24 8.58 3.70
N THR A 123 4.21 8.13 2.89
CA THR A 123 4.08 8.03 1.42
C THR A 123 4.08 6.59 0.91
N ALA A 124 4.30 5.59 1.76
CA ALA A 124 4.26 4.18 1.39
C ALA A 124 2.95 3.48 1.76
N LEU A 125 2.62 2.45 0.98
CA LEU A 125 1.40 1.69 1.02
C LEU A 125 1.72 0.20 0.79
N ASP A 126 1.53 -0.64 1.80
CA ASP A 126 1.59 -2.10 1.66
C ASP A 126 0.19 -2.63 1.32
N VAL A 127 -0.04 -2.93 0.05
CA VAL A 127 -1.36 -3.16 -0.55
C VAL A 127 -1.80 -4.62 -0.48
N ARG A 128 -3.11 -4.82 -0.30
CA ARG A 128 -3.80 -6.11 -0.36
C ARG A 128 -5.13 -6.02 -1.12
N PRO A 129 -5.68 -7.13 -1.59
CA PRO A 129 -5.01 -8.41 -1.80
C PRO A 129 -4.03 -8.33 -2.98
N SER A 130 -3.41 -9.44 -3.35
CA SER A 130 -2.50 -9.53 -4.50
C SER A 130 -3.12 -9.05 -5.81
N GLU A 131 -4.41 -9.30 -6.03
CA GLU A 131 -5.12 -8.81 -7.20
C GLU A 131 -5.27 -7.29 -7.19
N GLY A 132 -5.41 -6.69 -6.00
CA GLY A 132 -5.45 -5.24 -5.82
C GLY A 132 -4.09 -4.59 -6.08
N ALA A 133 -3.01 -5.21 -5.59
CA ALA A 133 -1.65 -4.80 -5.92
C ALA A 133 -1.36 -4.94 -7.42
N ALA A 134 -1.79 -6.04 -8.06
CA ALA A 134 -1.64 -6.22 -9.50
C ALA A 134 -2.43 -5.19 -10.32
N TRP A 135 -3.57 -4.70 -9.82
CA TRP A 135 -4.28 -3.60 -10.44
C TRP A 135 -3.48 -2.29 -10.32
N LEU A 136 -2.93 -1.96 -9.15
CA LEU A 136 -2.08 -0.78 -8.99
C LEU A 136 -0.78 -0.86 -9.81
N GLU A 137 -0.21 -2.04 -10.01
CA GLU A 137 0.95 -2.18 -10.91
C GLU A 137 0.63 -1.70 -12.33
N ARG A 138 -0.58 -1.97 -12.82
CA ARG A 138 -1.00 -1.63 -14.18
C ARG A 138 -1.52 -0.19 -14.32
N HIS A 139 -2.24 0.30 -13.31
CA HIS A 139 -3.01 1.55 -13.39
C HIS A 139 -2.51 2.64 -12.42
N GLY A 140 -1.64 2.29 -11.48
CA GLY A 140 -1.23 3.17 -10.37
C GLY A 140 -0.49 4.43 -10.81
N ALA A 141 0.18 4.41 -11.97
CA ALA A 141 0.90 5.55 -12.51
C ALA A 141 -0.01 6.77 -12.73
N GLU A 142 -1.28 6.56 -13.11
CA GLU A 142 -2.28 7.64 -13.26
C GLU A 142 -2.56 8.38 -11.95
N TYR A 143 -2.38 7.68 -10.82
CA TYR A 143 -2.53 8.19 -9.46
C TYR A 143 -1.19 8.50 -8.81
N ARG A 144 -0.09 8.40 -9.56
CA ARG A 144 1.29 8.56 -9.05
C ARG A 144 1.66 7.57 -7.94
N LEU A 145 1.10 6.37 -7.99
CA LEU A 145 1.40 5.26 -7.11
C LEU A 145 2.23 4.24 -7.88
N TYR A 146 3.44 3.98 -7.40
CA TYR A 146 4.41 3.15 -8.10
C TYR A 146 4.90 2.04 -7.19
N ARG A 147 4.94 0.81 -7.71
CA ARG A 147 5.63 -0.29 -7.03
C ARG A 147 7.12 0.00 -7.00
N ARG A 148 7.74 -0.09 -5.83
CA ARG A 148 9.17 0.26 -5.68
C ARG A 148 10.12 -0.91 -5.76
N TYR A 149 9.73 -2.09 -5.27
CA TYR A 149 10.65 -3.22 -5.15
C TYR A 149 10.14 -4.48 -5.87
N ASP A 150 11.05 -5.18 -6.55
CA ASP A 150 10.76 -6.42 -7.26
C ASP A 150 10.43 -7.57 -6.31
N ASN A 151 11.10 -7.62 -5.17
CA ASN A 151 10.86 -8.62 -4.13
C ASN A 151 9.58 -8.33 -3.29
N GLU A 152 8.99 -7.13 -3.38
CA GLU A 152 7.81 -6.73 -2.60
C GLU A 152 6.65 -6.35 -3.52
N TRP A 153 5.89 -7.35 -3.97
CA TRP A 153 4.74 -7.12 -4.87
C TRP A 153 3.63 -6.26 -4.27
N TRP A 154 3.61 -6.15 -2.94
CA TRP A 154 2.63 -5.38 -2.20
C TRP A 154 3.04 -3.92 -1.98
N HIS A 155 4.31 -3.55 -2.16
CA HIS A 155 4.82 -2.25 -1.69
C HIS A 155 4.77 -1.18 -2.77
N PHE A 156 3.96 -0.15 -2.53
CA PHE A 156 3.79 1.02 -3.41
C PHE A 156 4.17 2.30 -2.68
N GLU A 157 4.73 3.27 -3.41
CA GLU A 157 5.01 4.61 -2.90
C GLU A 157 4.31 5.67 -3.78
N TYR A 158 3.81 6.73 -3.13
CA TYR A 158 3.34 7.93 -3.80
C TYR A 158 4.51 8.86 -4.14
N HIS A 159 4.59 9.31 -5.38
CA HIS A 159 5.61 10.26 -5.85
C HIS A 159 4.98 11.44 -6.59
N ALA A 160 5.08 12.65 -6.04
CA ALA A 160 4.38 13.83 -6.59
C ALA A 160 4.81 14.19 -8.01
N ASP A 161 6.12 14.26 -8.27
CA ASP A 161 6.65 14.90 -9.48
C ASP A 161 7.55 13.98 -10.32
N THR A 162 7.90 12.81 -9.81
CA THR A 162 8.87 11.91 -10.45
C THR A 162 8.32 10.50 -10.58
N VAL A 163 8.71 9.82 -11.65
CA VAL A 163 8.54 8.38 -11.77
C VAL A 163 9.77 7.73 -11.13
N PRO A 164 9.63 7.01 -10.00
CA PRO A 164 10.76 6.37 -9.36
C PRO A 164 11.26 5.19 -10.20
N MET A 165 12.57 4.93 -10.13
CA MET A 165 13.14 3.68 -10.63
C MET A 165 12.63 2.51 -9.77
N ARG A 166 12.23 1.42 -10.43
CA ARG A 166 11.94 0.15 -9.77
C ARG A 166 13.25 -0.56 -9.43
N LEU A 167 13.32 -1.08 -8.21
CA LEU A 167 14.55 -1.62 -7.62
C LEU A 167 14.38 -3.12 -7.32
N PRO A 168 15.47 -3.91 -7.29
CA PRO A 168 15.39 -5.32 -6.90
C PRO A 168 14.90 -5.52 -5.46
N ASP A 169 15.41 -4.70 -4.53
CA ASP A 169 15.09 -4.71 -3.10
C ASP A 169 15.34 -3.33 -2.45
N PRO A 170 14.89 -3.10 -1.20
CA PRO A 170 15.04 -1.81 -0.52
C PRO A 170 16.47 -1.28 -0.34
N ASP A 171 17.49 -2.14 -0.27
CA ASP A 171 18.88 -1.70 -0.07
C ASP A 171 19.60 -1.36 -1.39
N ALA A 172 18.97 -1.62 -2.54
CA ALA A 172 19.61 -1.54 -3.86
C ALA A 172 20.07 -0.13 -4.29
N LEU A 173 19.58 0.94 -3.63
CA LEU A 173 20.05 2.31 -3.89
C LEU A 173 21.39 2.63 -3.20
N ARG A 174 21.84 1.80 -2.25
CA ARG A 174 23.08 2.07 -1.53
C ARG A 174 24.27 1.74 -2.41
N PRO A 175 25.27 2.63 -2.53
CA PRO A 175 26.52 2.27 -3.17
C PRO A 175 27.14 1.06 -2.45
N PRO A 176 27.75 0.12 -3.19
CA PRO A 176 28.44 -1.00 -2.58
C PRO A 176 29.51 -0.49 -1.61
N PRO A 177 29.81 -1.22 -0.51
CA PRO A 177 30.91 -0.86 0.36
C PRO A 177 32.18 -0.69 -0.48
N LEU A 178 32.89 0.43 -0.32
CA LEU A 178 34.17 0.64 -0.99
C LEU A 178 35.11 -0.50 -0.56
N ALA A 179 35.52 -1.33 -1.52
CA ALA A 179 36.57 -2.30 -1.28
C ALA A 179 37.85 -1.51 -0.96
N ARG A 180 38.44 -1.73 0.22
CA ARG A 180 39.82 -1.29 0.46
C ARG A 180 40.69 -2.01 -0.56
N VAL A 181 41.30 -1.24 -1.47
CA VAL A 181 42.39 -1.76 -2.29
C VAL A 181 43.52 -2.10 -1.32
N ALA A 182 43.83 -3.39 -1.19
CA ALA A 182 45.01 -3.82 -0.46
C ALA A 182 46.24 -3.26 -1.20
N GLY A 183 46.99 -2.38 -0.53
CA GLY A 183 48.32 -1.95 -0.96
C GLY A 183 49.37 -2.90 -0.44
#